data_AF-A0A3D0XZ87-F1
#
_entry.id   AF-A0A3D0XZ87-F1
#
_cell.length_a   1.000
_cell.length_b   1.000
_cell.length_c   1.000
_cell.angle_alpha   90.00
_cell.angle_beta   90.00
_cell.angle_gamma   90.00
#
_symmetry.space_group_name_H-M   'P 1'
#
loop_
_entity.id
_entity.type
_entity.pdbx_description
1 polymer ?
#
loop_
_entity_poly.entity_id
_entity_poly.type
_entity_poly.pdbx_seq_one_letter_code
_entity_poly.pdbx_strand_id
1 'polypeptide(L)' 'KIGGAMVSEKHAGFIVNTGDATAKDVLELIKYVKDEVYKKYGVKIEEEVKIVGELE' A
#
# COMPACT_ATOMS: atom_id res chain seq x y z
N LYS A 1 7.34 0.36 -5.30
CA LYS A 1 7.30 -1.11 -5.19
C LYS A 1 7.93 -1.50 -3.86
N ILE A 2 7.33 -2.42 -3.10
CA ILE A 2 7.89 -3.05 -1.90
C ILE A 2 7.59 -4.54 -2.01
N GLY A 3 8.60 -5.41 -1.90
CA GLY A 3 8.44 -6.84 -2.17
C GLY A 3 7.77 -7.12 -3.50
N GLY A 4 6.74 -7.97 -3.51
CA GLY A 4 5.92 -8.23 -4.70
C GLY A 4 4.79 -7.21 -4.95
N ALA A 5 4.58 -6.22 -4.08
CA ALA A 5 3.49 -5.24 -4.21
C ALA A 5 3.96 -3.92 -4.88
N MET A 6 3.11 -3.36 -5.75
CA MET A 6 3.41 -2.13 -6.48
C MET A 6 2.17 -1.24 -6.62
N VAL A 7 2.35 0.09 -6.60
CA VAL A 7 1.31 1.03 -7.02
C VAL A 7 1.19 0.94 -8.55
N SER A 8 -0.03 0.77 -9.06
CA SER A 8 -0.27 0.66 -10.49
C SER A 8 0.17 1.92 -11.24
N GLU A 9 0.93 1.73 -12.33
CA GLU A 9 1.33 2.82 -13.23
C GLU A 9 0.14 3.41 -14.00
N LYS A 10 -0.96 2.67 -14.11
CA LYS A 10 -2.18 3.12 -14.80
C LYS A 10 -3.09 3.96 -13.89
N HIS A 11 -3.13 3.65 -12.60
CA HIS A 11 -4.00 4.35 -11.64
C HIS A 11 -3.49 4.21 -10.20
N ALA A 12 -3.07 5.32 -9.59
CA ALA A 12 -2.38 5.32 -8.30
C ALA A 12 -3.20 4.79 -7.10
N GLY A 13 -4.54 4.76 -7.22
CA GLY A 13 -5.41 4.15 -6.22
C GLY A 13 -5.39 2.61 -6.17
N PHE A 14 -4.68 1.95 -7.09
CA PHE A 14 -4.58 0.49 -7.10
C PHE A 14 -3.19 0.03 -6.66
N ILE A 15 -3.17 -0.95 -5.75
CA ILE A 15 -2.00 -1.78 -5.50
C ILE A 15 -2.16 -3.06 -6.30
N VAL A 16 -1.13 -3.41 -7.08
CA VAL A 16 -1.07 -4.61 -7.91
C VAL A 16 -0.04 -5.58 -7.36
N ASN A 17 -0.37 -6.87 -7.43
CA ASN A 17 0.56 -7.95 -7.17
C ASN A 17 1.40 -8.21 -8.44
N THR A 18 2.73 -8.13 -8.35
CA THR A 18 3.64 -8.36 -9.49
C THR A 18 3.97 -9.85 -9.72
N GLY A 19 3.38 -10.76 -8.95
CA GLY A 19 3.48 -12.22 -9.10
C GLY A 19 3.46 -12.96 -7.76
N ASP A 20 4.21 -12.44 -6.78
CA ASP A 20 4.55 -13.07 -5.50
C ASP A 20 4.30 -12.17 -4.28
N ALA A 21 3.45 -11.14 -4.41
CA ALA A 21 3.16 -10.23 -3.31
C ALA A 21 2.54 -10.96 -2.11
N THR A 22 3.12 -10.72 -0.94
CA THR A 22 2.56 -11.16 0.33
C THR A 22 1.63 -10.09 0.91
N ALA A 23 0.79 -10.46 1.89
CA ALA A 23 -0.01 -9.49 2.64
C ALA A 23 0.87 -8.43 3.32
N LYS A 24 2.03 -8.85 3.85
CA LYS A 24 3.02 -7.94 4.44
C LYS A 24 3.53 -6.90 3.44
N ASP A 25 3.86 -7.31 2.21
CA ASP A 25 4.31 -6.38 1.17
C ASP A 25 3.26 -5.30 0.86
N VAL A 26 1.98 -5.71 0.79
CA VAL A 26 0.87 -4.79 0.54
C VAL A 26 0.72 -3.80 1.68
N LEU A 27 0.75 -4.27 2.93
CA LEU A 27 0.62 -3.43 4.12
C LEU A 27 1.80 -2.45 4.29
N GLU A 28 3.03 -2.91 4.02
CA GLU A 28 4.20 -2.04 4.03
C GLU A 28 4.12 -0.97 2.94
N LEU A 29 3.63 -1.33 1.75
CA LEU A 29 3.42 -0.38 0.67
C LEU A 29 2.32 0.65 1.00
N ILE A 30 1.20 0.21 1.59
CA ILE A 30 0.14 1.12 2.06
C ILE A 30 0.73 2.12 3.06
N LYS A 31 1.46 1.63 4.07
CA LYS A 31 2.10 2.49 5.08
C LYS A 31 3.05 3.50 4.42
N TYR A 32 3.92 3.04 3.53
CA TYR A 32 4.85 3.91 2.81
C TYR A 32 4.13 5.02 2.02
N VAL A 33 3.06 4.68 1.29
CA VAL A 33 2.28 5.65 0.52
C VAL A 33 1.62 6.67 1.45
N LYS A 34 1.01 6.22 2.55
CA LYS A 34 0.38 7.12 3.54
C LYS A 34 1.40 8.08 4.15
N ASP A 35 2.57 7.58 4.55
CA ASP A 35 3.64 8.39 5.14
C ASP A 35 4.17 9.43 4.14
N GLU A 36 4.39 9.05 2.89
CA GLU A 36 4.85 9.96 1.83
C GLU A 36 3.83 11.04 1.49
N VAL A 37 2.54 10.70 1.43
CA VAL A 37 1.46 11.67 1.21
C VAL A 37 1.37 12.65 2.38
N TYR A 38 1.42 12.15 3.61
CA TYR A 38 1.39 13.01 4.79
C TYR A 38 2.60 13.94 4.82
N LYS A 39 3.80 13.44 4.50
CA LYS A 39 5.02 14.24 4.47
C LYS A 39 4.98 15.35 3.41
N LYS A 40 4.43 15.07 2.24
CA LYS A 40 4.40 16.02 1.11
C LYS A 40 3.26 17.03 1.19
N TYR A 41 2.10 16.60 1.68
CA TYR A 41 0.87 17.37 1.57
C TYR A 41 0.20 17.64 2.92
N GLY A 42 0.68 17.06 4.02
CA GLY A 42 0.04 17.17 5.34
C GLY A 42 -1.29 16.42 5.46
N VAL A 43 -1.65 15.62 4.45
CA VAL A 43 -2.93 14.90 4.38
C VAL A 43 -2.77 13.48 4.94
N LYS A 44 -3.70 13.09 5.83
CA LYS A 44 -3.79 11.71 6.32
C LYS A 44 -4.80 10.95 5.46
N ILE A 45 -4.33 9.90 4.79
CA ILE A 45 -5.19 8.99 4.02
C ILE A 45 -5.74 7.92 4.96
N GLU A 46 -7.02 7.61 4.81
CA GLU A 46 -7.68 6.47 5.44
C GLU A 46 -7.84 5.33 4.42
N GLU A 47 -7.66 4.10 4.88
CA GLU A 47 -7.82 2.90 4.06
C GLU A 47 -9.31 2.61 3.82
N GLU A 48 -9.71 2.44 2.56
CA GLU A 48 -11.03 1.91 2.20
C GLU A 48 -11.12 0.39 2.43
N VAL A 49 -10.00 -0.30 2.22
CA VAL A 49 -9.93 -1.76 2.30
C VAL A 49 -9.95 -2.24 3.75
N LYS A 50 -10.63 -3.35 4.00
CA LYS A 50 -10.60 -4.05 5.29
C LYS A 50 -9.48 -5.07 5.30
N ILE A 51 -8.63 -5.01 6.32
CA ILE A 51 -7.57 -5.99 6.56
C ILE A 51 -8.17 -7.09 7.44
N VAL A 52 -8.03 -8.34 7.02
CA VAL A 52 -8.50 -9.52 7.74
C VAL A 52 -7.33 -10.49 7.97
N GLY A 53 -7.40 -11.26 9.06
CA GLY A 53 -6.32 -12.13 9.50
C GLY A 53 -5.45 -11.51 10.59
N GLU A 54 -4.46 -12.26 11.04
CA GLU A 54 -3.53 -11.84 12.08
C GLU A 54 -2.29 -11.20 11.44
N LEU A 55 -1.83 -10.09 12.03
CA LEU A 55 -0.55 -9.47 11.67
C LEU A 55 0.53 -10.17 12.49
N GLU A 56 1.24 -11.11 11.88
CA GLU A 56 2.43 -11.75 12.46
C GLU A 56 3.68 -10.85 12.35
#